data_AF-A0AAW7YDZ9-F1
#
_entry.id   AF-A0AAW7YDZ9-F1
#
_cell.length_a   1.000
_cell.length_b   1.000
_cell.length_c   1.000
_cell.angle_alpha   90.00
_cell.angle_beta   90.00
_cell.angle_gamma   90.00
#
_symmetry.space_group_name_H-M   'P 1'
#
loop_
_entity.id
_entity.type
_entity.pdbx_description
1 polymer ?
#
loop_
_entity_poly.entity_id
_entity_poly.type
_entity_poly.pdbx_seq_one_letter_code
_entity_poly.pdbx_strand_id
1 'polypeptide(L)' 'MAHNLAKLISSTNNARMRLRLLAVSHFLDGKSRTQIALFLKVSRTSVNKWIHAYLNNGVDGLKEKNIPVA' A
#
# COMPACT_ATOMS: atom_id res chain seq x y z
N MET A 1 -16.77 -5.66 1.52
CA MET A 1 -15.82 -6.43 0.68
C MET A 1 -14.36 -6.03 0.94
N ALA A 2 -13.87 -6.17 2.19
CA ALA A 2 -12.46 -5.88 2.55
C ALA A 2 -11.63 -7.16 2.82
N HIS A 3 -12.27 -8.34 2.68
CA HIS A 3 -11.79 -9.61 3.24
C HIS A 3 -10.50 -10.16 2.60
N ASN A 4 -10.11 -9.71 1.39
CA ASN A 4 -8.89 -10.19 0.74
C ASN A 4 -7.61 -9.46 1.17
N LEU A 5 -7.69 -8.16 1.51
CA LEU A 5 -6.48 -7.39 1.83
C LEU A 5 -5.89 -7.81 3.18
N ALA A 6 -6.73 -8.05 4.18
CA ALA A 6 -6.31 -8.51 5.50
C ALA A 6 -5.56 -9.85 5.43
N LYS A 7 -6.05 -10.79 4.61
CA LYS A 7 -5.39 -12.08 4.38
C LYS A 7 -4.02 -11.92 3.69
N LEU A 8 -3.90 -10.98 2.75
CA LEU A 8 -2.63 -10.66 2.11
C LEU A 8 -1.63 -9.99 3.07
N ILE A 9 -2.11 -9.12 3.96
CA ILE A 9 -1.30 -8.48 5.01
C ILE A 9 -0.73 -9.52 5.98
N SER A 10 -1.52 -10.52 6.38
CA SER A 10 -1.07 -11.58 7.28
C SER A 10 -0.16 -12.60 6.59
N SER A 11 -0.34 -12.82 5.28
CA SER A 11 0.43 -13.80 4.50
C SER A 11 1.75 -13.24 3.92
N THR A 12 1.92 -11.92 3.86
CA THR A 12 3.14 -11.31 3.29
C THR A 12 4.29 -11.31 4.30
N ASN A 13 5.43 -11.90 3.92
CA ASN A 13 6.67 -11.81 4.69
C ASN A 13 7.46 -10.52 4.40
N ASN A 14 7.09 -9.78 3.34
CA ASN A 14 7.77 -8.55 2.95
C ASN A 14 7.20 -7.35 3.71
N ALA A 15 8.01 -6.74 4.58
CA ALA A 15 7.62 -5.58 5.39
C ALA A 15 7.20 -4.36 4.53
N ARG A 16 7.85 -4.12 3.39
CA ARG A 16 7.50 -3.03 2.47
C ARG A 16 6.14 -3.25 1.83
N MET A 17 5.87 -4.49 1.41
CA MET A 17 4.56 -4.87 0.87
C MET A 17 3.46 -4.72 1.93
N ARG A 18 3.73 -5.17 3.16
CA ARG A 18 2.79 -5.03 4.28
C ARG A 18 2.41 -3.57 4.52
N LEU A 19 3.38 -2.67 4.47
CA LEU A 19 3.16 -1.23 4.65
C LEU A 19 2.27 -0.63 3.55
N ARG A 20 2.47 -1.05 2.30
CA ARG A 20 1.64 -0.63 1.15
C ARG A 20 0.20 -1.12 1.28
N LEU A 21 0.02 -2.37 1.66
CA LEU A 21 -1.29 -2.96 1.88
C LEU A 21 -2.01 -2.24 3.05
N LEU A 22 -1.32 -1.93 4.14
CA LEU A 22 -1.89 -1.14 5.24
C LEU A 22 -2.31 0.26 4.79
N ALA A 23 -1.50 0.93 3.96
CA ALA A 23 -1.85 2.24 3.40
C ALA A 23 -3.14 2.18 2.58
N VAL A 24 -3.29 1.14 1.74
CA VAL A 24 -4.50 0.93 0.94
C VAL A 24 -5.69 0.55 1.82
N SER A 25 -5.50 -0.27 2.84
CA SER A 25 -6.58 -0.59 3.81
C SER A 25 -7.13 0.69 4.44
N HIS A 26 -6.26 1.57 4.93
CA HIS A 26 -6.69 2.83 5.52
C HIS A 26 -7.32 3.80 4.51
N PHE A 27 -6.89 3.75 3.25
CA PHE A 27 -7.52 4.52 2.18
C PHE A 27 -8.95 4.04 1.91
N LEU A 28 -9.18 2.71 1.91
CA LEU A 28 -10.51 2.13 1.76
C LEU A 28 -11.41 2.40 2.98
N ASP A 29 -10.83 2.58 4.18
CA ASP A 29 -11.54 3.06 5.37
C ASP A 29 -11.94 4.56 5.28
N GLY A 30 -11.61 5.25 4.18
CA GLY A 30 -11.92 6.66 3.98
C GLY A 30 -10.91 7.64 4.61
N LYS A 31 -9.75 7.16 5.10
CA LYS A 31 -8.72 8.07 5.63
C LYS A 31 -8.04 8.84 4.51
N SER A 32 -7.69 10.09 4.79
CA SER A 32 -6.94 10.90 3.84
C SER A 32 -5.49 10.41 3.69
N ARG A 33 -4.90 10.62 2.51
CA ARG A 33 -3.47 10.33 2.24
C ARG A 33 -2.52 10.92 3.28
N THR A 34 -2.85 12.10 3.81
CA THR A 34 -2.07 12.78 4.85
C THR A 34 -2.16 12.06 6.18
N GLN A 35 -3.36 11.67 6.62
CA GLN A 35 -3.54 10.88 7.83
C GLN A 35 -2.83 9.53 7.73
N ILE A 36 -2.93 8.85 6.59
CA ILE A 36 -2.27 7.56 6.35
C ILE A 36 -0.75 7.70 6.48
N ALA A 37 -0.16 8.76 5.91
CA ALA A 37 1.26 9.03 6.01
C ALA A 37 1.71 9.21 7.48
N LEU A 38 0.92 9.94 8.28
CA LEU A 38 1.16 10.12 9.71
C LEU A 38 1.03 8.79 10.49
N PHE A 39 -0.02 8.02 10.24
CA PHE A 39 -0.25 6.73 10.89
C PHE A 39 0.88 5.73 10.64
N LEU A 40 1.34 5.65 9.38
CA LEU A 40 2.38 4.71 8.98
C LEU A 40 3.81 5.26 9.17
N LYS A 41 3.95 6.51 9.63
CA LYS A 41 5.23 7.23 9.78
C LYS A 41 6.06 7.22 8.48
N VAL A 42 5.42 7.43 7.35
CA VAL A 42 6.04 7.48 6.02
C VAL A 42 5.79 8.82 5.34
N SER A 43 6.53 9.10 4.27
CA SER A 43 6.30 10.31 3.48
C SER A 43 4.97 10.26 2.73
N ARG A 44 4.28 11.41 2.67
CA ARG A 44 3.04 11.58 1.88
C ARG A 44 3.25 11.24 0.40
N THR A 45 4.44 11.50 -0.15
CA THR A 45 4.81 11.13 -1.53
C THR A 45 4.80 9.62 -1.75
N SER A 46 5.26 8.83 -0.78
CA SER A 46 5.22 7.36 -0.85
C SER A 46 3.78 6.86 -0.84
N VAL A 47 2.95 7.37 0.08
CA VAL A 47 1.52 7.03 0.15
C VAL A 47 0.80 7.38 -1.15
N ASN A 48 1.08 8.55 -1.74
CA ASN A 48 0.51 8.95 -3.03
C ASN A 48 0.89 7.98 -4.14
N LYS A 49 2.16 7.56 -4.22
CA LYS A 49 2.63 6.57 -5.21
C LYS A 49 1.89 5.24 -5.05
N TRP A 50 1.77 4.74 -3.82
CA TRP A 50 1.11 3.46 -3.56
C TRP A 50 -0.38 3.50 -3.88
N ILE A 51 -1.08 4.56 -3.49
CA ILE A 51 -2.52 4.70 -3.78
C ILE A 51 -2.73 4.87 -5.29
N HIS A 52 -1.90 5.65 -5.99
CA HIS A 52 -1.98 5.71 -7.45
C HIS A 52 -1.74 4.36 -8.11
N ALA A 53 -0.71 3.62 -7.70
CA ALA A 53 -0.43 2.30 -8.25
C ALA A 53 -1.57 1.31 -7.98
N TYR A 54 -2.20 1.41 -6.81
CA TYR A 54 -3.40 0.63 -6.46
C TYR A 54 -4.61 1.01 -7.32
N LEU A 55 -4.85 2.29 -7.59
CA LEU A 55 -5.96 2.72 -8.43
C LEU A 55 -5.78 2.31 -9.90
N ASN A 56 -4.54 2.27 -10.40
CA ASN A 56 -4.26 1.91 -11.78
C ASN A 56 -4.21 0.40 -12.03
N ASN A 57 -3.62 -0.37 -11.11
CA ASN A 57 -3.28 -1.78 -11.31
C ASN A 57 -3.75 -2.69 -10.17
N GLY A 58 -4.53 -2.18 -9.22
CA GLY A 58 -4.97 -2.93 -8.05
C GLY A 58 -3.82 -3.36 -7.15
N VAL A 59 -4.00 -4.49 -6.47
CA VAL A 59 -2.99 -5.07 -5.56
C VAL A 59 -1.68 -5.40 -6.30
N ASP A 60 -1.75 -5.77 -7.58
CA ASP A 60 -0.55 -6.06 -8.38
C ASP A 60 0.33 -4.82 -8.60
N GLY A 61 -0.26 -3.62 -8.64
CA GLY A 61 0.48 -2.35 -8.69
C GLY A 61 1.32 -2.07 -7.43
N LEU A 62 0.98 -2.69 -6.30
CA LEU A 62 1.73 -2.53 -5.05
C LEU A 62 2.96 -3.43 -4.98
N LYS A 63 3.08 -4.43 -5.88
CA LYS A 63 4.29 -5.24 -5.99
C LYS A 63 5.42 -4.34 -6.49
N GLU A 64 6.59 -4.45 -5.85
CA GLU A 64 7.78 -3.81 -6.40
C GLU A 64 8.01 -4.41 -7.78
N LYS A 65 7.97 -3.57 -8.82
CA LYS A 65 8.75 -3.87 -10.00
C LYS A 65 10.19 -3.92 -9.49
N ASN A 66 10.74 -5.13 -9.39
CA ASN A 66 12.17 -5.31 -9.29
C ASN A 66 12.71 -4.71 -10.60
N ILE A 67 13.06 -3.42 -10.58
CA ILE A 67 13.82 -2.82 -11.66
C ILE A 67 15.21 -3.41 -11.44
N PRO A 68 15.69 -4.32 -12.30
CA PRO A 68 17.07 -4.73 -12.21
C PRO A 68 17.88 -3.46 -12.44
N VAL A 69 18.62 -3.02 -11.42
CA VAL A 69 19.66 -2.04 -11.63
C VAL A 69 20.69 -2.74 -12.52
N ALA A 70 20.74 -2.32 -13.78
CA ALA A 70 21.75 -2.73 -14.74
C ALA A 70 23.08 -2.05 -14.40
#